data_AF-A0A2E7UU91-F1
#
_entry.id   AF-A0A2E7UU91-F1
#
_cell.length_a   1.000
_cell.length_b   1.000
_cell.length_c   1.000
_cell.angle_alpha   90.00
_cell.angle_beta   90.00
_cell.angle_gamma   90.00
#
_symmetry.space_group_name_H-M   'P 1'
#
loop_
_entity.id
_entity.type
_entity.pdbx_description
1 polymer ?
#
loop_
_entity_poly.entity_id
_entity_poly.type
_entity_poly.pdbx_seq_one_letter_code
_entity_poly.pdbx_strand_id
1 'polypeptide(L)'
;MTRLRWCVLGGLLSWSTLVDAKDAKVYVNGERADGLRDVVLEKVDVRIDEKGNLWITAPQYRVGGADGETAGEAAPAGAWWLVVEDNGSSQLRVEVRINGRLATTVQSGQGGGVLDVGPWLHRGANQVVMTSKAAPASEGGPLIVTIGPGSGEGKLERVSASFARDPGTATKPLEKRFVVRVP
;
A
#
# COMPACT_ATOMS: atom_id res chain seq x y z
N MET A 1 -2.98 -65.67 49.10
CA MET A 1 -2.11 -65.33 47.94
C MET A 1 -3.03 -64.53 47.01
N THR A 2 -2.88 -63.23 46.73
CA THR A 2 -1.73 -62.47 46.19
C THR A 2 -2.05 -60.95 46.33
N ARG A 3 -1.06 -60.08 46.55
CA ARG A 3 -1.17 -58.59 46.61
C ARG A 3 -1.17 -57.96 45.21
N LEU A 4 -1.81 -56.79 45.02
CA LEU A 4 -1.47 -55.67 44.08
C LEU A 4 -2.49 -54.52 44.37
N ARG A 5 -2.19 -53.27 44.79
CA ARG A 5 -1.29 -52.16 44.38
C ARG A 5 -1.75 -51.43 43.11
N TRP A 6 -2.08 -50.12 43.24
CA TRP A 6 -1.90 -48.97 42.31
C TRP A 6 -2.94 -47.87 42.58
N CYS A 7 -2.80 -46.60 42.22
CA CYS A 7 -1.72 -45.62 42.14
C CYS A 7 -2.43 -44.30 41.75
N VAL A 8 -2.06 -43.18 42.35
CA VAL A 8 -2.61 -41.83 42.10
C VAL A 8 -2.31 -41.40 40.66
N LEU A 9 -3.25 -40.76 39.97
CA LEU A 9 -2.92 -39.82 38.88
C LEU A 9 -3.96 -38.68 38.81
N GLY A 10 -3.54 -37.49 39.23
CA GLY A 10 -4.20 -36.22 38.94
C GLY A 10 -3.68 -35.68 37.60
N GLY A 11 -4.59 -35.27 36.73
CA GLY A 11 -4.29 -34.60 35.46
C GLY A 11 -4.65 -33.13 35.54
N LEU A 12 -3.65 -32.25 35.50
CA LEU A 12 -3.80 -30.81 35.29
C LEU A 12 -4.05 -30.52 33.81
N LEU A 13 -5.15 -29.84 33.50
CA LEU A 13 -5.43 -29.24 32.20
C LEU A 13 -4.58 -27.96 32.05
N SER A 14 -3.70 -27.93 31.05
CA SER A 14 -2.97 -26.73 30.63
C SER A 14 -3.73 -26.06 29.48
N TRP A 15 -4.27 -24.87 29.72
CA TRP A 15 -4.77 -23.98 28.66
C TRP A 15 -3.60 -23.18 28.08
N SER A 16 -3.36 -23.36 26.78
CA SER A 16 -2.44 -22.52 26.02
C SER A 16 -3.19 -21.29 25.53
N THR A 17 -2.83 -20.11 26.01
CA THR A 17 -3.33 -18.83 25.48
C THR A 17 -2.60 -18.49 24.19
N LEU A 18 -3.34 -18.37 23.08
CA LEU A 18 -2.87 -17.76 21.84
C LEU A 18 -2.56 -16.29 22.09
N VAL A 19 -1.29 -15.90 21.94
CA VAL A 19 -0.89 -14.49 21.95
C VAL A 19 -1.12 -13.93 20.54
N ASP A 20 -2.10 -13.05 20.42
CA ASP A 20 -2.37 -12.27 19.22
C ASP A 20 -1.21 -11.28 19.00
N ALA A 21 -0.54 -11.36 17.86
CA ALA A 21 0.57 -10.48 17.53
C ALA A 21 0.03 -9.08 17.21
N LYS A 22 0.12 -8.16 18.16
CA LYS A 22 -0.22 -6.74 17.93
C LYS A 22 0.72 -6.15 16.87
N ASP A 23 0.15 -5.49 15.87
CA ASP A 23 0.88 -4.68 14.88
C ASP A 23 1.82 -3.68 15.59
N ALA A 24 3.12 -3.93 15.49
CA ALA A 24 4.14 -3.04 16.05
C ALA A 24 4.18 -1.73 15.25
N LYS A 25 4.11 -0.59 15.97
CA LYS A 25 4.17 0.76 15.39
C LYS A 25 5.57 1.33 15.55
N VAL A 26 6.08 1.97 14.51
CA VAL A 26 7.41 2.58 14.48
C VAL A 26 7.28 4.09 14.39
N TYR A 27 8.05 4.79 15.20
CA TYR A 27 8.14 6.24 15.23
C TYR A 27 9.60 6.64 15.07
N VAL A 28 9.88 7.63 14.21
CA VAL A 28 11.20 8.25 14.06
C VAL A 28 11.03 9.73 14.34
N ASN A 29 11.78 10.30 15.29
CA ASN A 29 11.64 11.69 15.74
C ASN A 29 10.21 12.07 16.14
N GLY A 30 9.43 11.11 16.68
CA GLY A 30 8.03 11.30 17.06
C GLY A 30 7.02 11.16 15.91
N GLU A 31 7.48 10.99 14.66
CA GLU A 31 6.64 10.82 13.48
C GLU A 31 6.46 9.34 13.13
N ARG A 32 5.26 8.94 12.68
CA ARG A 32 4.96 7.53 12.38
C ARG A 32 5.64 7.06 11.09
N ALA A 33 6.31 5.91 11.14
CA ALA A 33 7.18 5.40 10.09
C ALA A 33 6.99 3.89 9.79
N ASP A 34 5.75 3.42 9.78
CA ASP A 34 5.41 1.99 9.62
C ASP A 34 5.72 1.40 8.22
N GLY A 35 6.20 2.23 7.29
CA GLY A 35 6.54 1.86 5.91
C GLY A 35 8.04 1.73 5.61
N LEU A 36 8.92 1.87 6.60
CA LEU A 36 10.36 1.77 6.39
C LEU A 36 10.75 0.35 5.94
N ARG A 37 11.45 0.23 4.81
CA ARG A 37 11.99 -1.02 4.26
C ARG A 37 13.39 -0.75 3.73
N ASP A 38 14.31 -1.69 3.97
CA ASP A 38 15.71 -1.61 3.50
C ASP A 38 16.42 -0.29 3.87
N VAL A 39 16.15 0.23 5.08
CA VAL A 39 16.75 1.46 5.59
C VAL A 39 17.78 1.11 6.67
N VAL A 40 19.01 1.61 6.49
CA VAL A 40 20.05 1.59 7.52
C VAL A 40 20.11 2.97 8.15
N LEU A 41 19.84 3.05 9.44
CA LEU A 41 19.98 4.26 10.24
C LEU A 41 21.22 4.12 11.12
N GLU A 42 22.17 5.04 10.99
CA GLU A 42 23.39 5.03 11.78
C GLU A 42 23.33 6.11 12.85
N LYS A 43 23.89 5.81 14.04
CA LYS A 43 24.01 6.76 15.16
C LYS A 43 22.64 7.29 15.62
N VAL A 44 21.69 6.39 15.84
CA VAL A 44 20.35 6.71 16.35
C VAL A 44 20.12 6.04 17.70
N ASP A 45 19.30 6.66 18.53
CA ASP A 45 18.82 6.05 19.77
C ASP A 45 17.51 5.33 19.51
N VAL A 46 17.39 4.09 19.97
CA VAL A 46 16.17 3.28 19.80
C VAL A 46 15.62 2.91 21.16
N ARG A 47 14.31 3.13 21.36
CA ARG A 47 13.58 2.81 22.59
C ARG A 47 12.27 2.09 22.27
N ILE A 48 11.98 1.01 22.96
CA ILE A 48 10.65 0.36 22.93
C ILE A 48 9.90 0.78 24.19
N ASP A 49 8.67 1.28 24.05
CA ASP A 49 7.85 1.69 25.21
C ASP A 49 7.02 0.53 25.79
N GLU A 50 6.34 0.79 26.91
CA GLU A 50 5.50 -0.19 27.62
C GLU A 50 4.34 -0.75 26.78
N LYS A 51 3.98 -0.06 25.69
CA LYS A 51 2.91 -0.47 24.76
C LYS A 51 3.46 -1.23 23.55
N GLY A 52 4.78 -1.40 23.44
CA GLY A 52 5.45 -2.06 22.32
C GLY A 52 5.69 -1.16 21.11
N ASN A 53 5.58 0.18 21.24
CA ASN A 53 5.94 1.08 20.15
C ASN A 53 7.45 1.26 20.08
N LEU A 54 8.01 1.25 18.88
CA LEU A 54 9.41 1.55 18.62
C LEU A 54 9.57 3.07 18.42
N TRP A 55 10.40 3.71 19.22
CA TRP A 55 10.80 5.11 19.12
C TRP A 55 12.25 5.17 18.66
N ILE A 56 12.53 5.89 17.59
CA ILE A 56 13.86 6.13 17.07
C ILE A 56 14.14 7.63 17.15
N THR A 57 15.11 8.04 17.96
CA THR A 57 15.61 9.41 18.00
C THR A 57 16.84 9.50 17.10
N ALA A 58 16.69 10.33 16.07
CA ALA A 58 17.56 10.35 14.91
C ALA A 58 17.73 11.82 14.48
N PRO A 59 18.44 12.65 15.28
CA PRO A 59 18.45 14.10 15.09
C PRO A 59 19.04 14.54 13.74
N GLN A 60 19.94 13.73 13.16
CA GLN A 60 20.51 13.94 11.83
C GLN A 60 19.59 13.54 10.68
N TYR A 61 18.52 12.79 10.94
CA TYR A 61 17.57 12.34 9.92
C TYR A 61 16.27 13.12 10.05
N ARG A 62 15.67 13.48 8.92
CA ARG A 62 14.31 14.06 8.89
C ARG A 62 13.32 13.02 8.40
N VAL A 63 12.15 13.04 8.99
CA VAL A 63 11.02 12.19 8.62
C VAL A 63 9.98 13.12 8.03
N GLY A 64 9.76 13.02 6.73
CA GLY A 64 8.96 13.98 5.97
C GLY A 64 9.55 14.21 4.59
N GLY A 65 8.74 14.77 3.69
CA GLY A 65 9.20 15.30 2.41
C GLY A 65 10.11 16.52 2.62
N ALA A 66 10.25 17.38 1.61
CA ALA A 66 11.07 18.58 1.76
C ALA A 66 10.57 19.46 2.94
N ASP A 67 11.41 20.39 3.42
CA ASP A 67 11.12 21.24 4.60
C ASP A 67 9.66 21.70 4.68
N GLY A 68 8.94 21.25 5.72
CA GLY A 68 7.54 21.62 5.99
C GLY A 68 6.49 20.57 5.64
N GLU A 69 6.85 19.45 5.02
CA GLU A 69 5.88 18.43 4.61
C GLU A 69 5.64 17.37 5.69
N THR A 70 4.53 17.51 6.42
CA THR A 70 4.05 16.47 7.34
C THR A 70 3.42 15.33 6.54
N ALA A 71 3.82 14.09 6.83
CA ALA A 71 3.20 12.90 6.25
C ALA A 71 1.74 12.80 6.75
N GLY A 72 0.80 13.29 5.93
CA GLY A 72 -0.62 13.37 6.30
C GLY A 72 -1.31 14.66 5.86
N GLU A 73 -0.57 15.68 5.46
CA GLU A 73 -1.16 16.86 4.82
C GLU A 73 -1.68 16.48 3.42
N ALA A 74 -2.91 16.86 3.09
CA ALA A 74 -3.53 16.48 1.81
C ALA A 74 -2.70 16.98 0.62
N ALA A 75 -2.64 16.19 -0.45
CA ALA A 75 -2.05 16.66 -1.69
C ALA A 75 -2.83 17.87 -2.24
N PRO A 76 -2.18 18.80 -2.96
CA PRO A 76 -2.89 19.90 -3.61
C PRO A 76 -3.95 19.36 -4.58
N ALA A 77 -5.19 19.85 -4.44
CA ALA A 77 -6.29 19.46 -5.32
C ALA A 77 -5.99 19.86 -6.78
N GLY A 78 -6.37 19.01 -7.73
CA GLY A 78 -6.15 19.25 -9.16
C GLY A 78 -4.68 19.19 -9.63
N ALA A 79 -3.74 18.80 -8.77
CA ALA A 79 -2.33 18.67 -9.14
C ALA A 79 -1.92 17.24 -9.54
N TRP A 80 -2.73 16.23 -9.17
CA TRP A 80 -2.41 14.82 -9.34
C TRP A 80 -3.52 14.08 -10.07
N TRP A 81 -3.15 13.44 -11.18
CA TRP A 81 -4.11 12.84 -12.08
C TRP A 81 -3.82 11.38 -12.30
N LEU A 82 -4.90 10.60 -12.39
CA LEU A 82 -4.91 9.27 -12.95
C LEU A 82 -5.46 9.35 -14.37
N VAL A 83 -4.72 8.80 -15.32
CA VAL A 83 -5.08 8.75 -16.73
C VAL A 83 -5.23 7.30 -17.15
N VAL A 84 -6.31 7.01 -17.85
CA VAL A 84 -6.62 5.71 -18.42
C VAL A 84 -6.55 5.80 -19.93
N GLU A 85 -5.75 4.93 -20.53
CA GLU A 85 -5.71 4.70 -21.97
C GLU A 85 -6.19 3.27 -22.24
N ASP A 86 -7.29 3.16 -22.98
CA ASP A 86 -7.87 1.88 -23.38
C ASP A 86 -7.62 1.62 -24.87
N ASN A 87 -6.68 0.72 -25.16
CA ASN A 87 -6.29 0.39 -26.54
C ASN A 87 -7.16 -0.74 -27.13
N GLY A 88 -8.47 -0.59 -26.99
CA GLY A 88 -9.45 -1.60 -27.44
C GLY A 88 -9.44 -2.86 -26.60
N SER A 89 -9.11 -2.74 -25.32
CA SER A 89 -9.17 -3.86 -24.37
C SER A 89 -10.62 -4.28 -24.13
N SER A 90 -10.83 -5.54 -23.75
CA SER A 90 -12.15 -6.04 -23.37
C SER A 90 -12.07 -6.80 -22.05
N GLN A 91 -13.13 -6.66 -21.25
CA GLN A 91 -13.35 -7.42 -20.02
C GLN A 91 -12.21 -7.39 -18.97
N LEU A 92 -11.31 -6.40 -19.04
CA LEU A 92 -10.39 -6.09 -17.95
C LEU A 92 -11.04 -5.14 -16.94
N ARG A 93 -10.67 -5.34 -15.69
CA ARG A 93 -10.94 -4.44 -14.59
C ARG A 93 -9.64 -4.19 -13.83
N VAL A 94 -9.32 -2.92 -13.56
CA VAL A 94 -8.19 -2.51 -12.73
C VAL A 94 -8.72 -1.75 -11.52
N GLU A 95 -8.56 -2.34 -10.35
CA GLU A 95 -8.82 -1.68 -9.07
C GLU A 95 -7.58 -0.87 -8.68
N VAL A 96 -7.76 0.42 -8.38
CA VAL A 96 -6.69 1.32 -7.96
C VAL A 96 -6.93 1.73 -6.52
N ARG A 97 -6.03 1.31 -5.62
CA ARG A 97 -6.04 1.67 -4.21
C ARG A 97 -4.87 2.58 -3.89
N ILE A 98 -5.12 3.64 -3.14
CA ILE A 98 -4.12 4.60 -2.69
C ILE A 98 -4.20 4.66 -1.17
N ASN A 99 -3.07 4.43 -0.49
CA ASN A 99 -2.98 4.38 0.97
C ASN A 99 -4.02 3.43 1.59
N GLY A 100 -4.23 2.27 0.94
CA GLY A 100 -5.20 1.23 1.36
C GLY A 100 -6.67 1.49 0.99
N ARG A 101 -7.02 2.72 0.60
CA ARG A 101 -8.38 3.13 0.23
C ARG A 101 -8.62 2.93 -1.26
N LEU A 102 -9.79 2.42 -1.65
CA LEU A 102 -10.16 2.32 -3.06
C LEU A 102 -10.39 3.73 -3.62
N ALA A 103 -9.60 4.10 -4.63
CA ALA A 103 -9.72 5.39 -5.31
C ALA A 103 -10.68 5.27 -6.49
N THR A 104 -10.48 4.27 -7.34
CA THR A 104 -11.35 4.02 -8.48
C THR A 104 -11.24 2.57 -8.97
N THR A 105 -12.21 2.17 -9.79
CA THR A 105 -12.17 0.94 -10.57
C THR A 105 -12.31 1.30 -12.04
N VAL A 106 -11.27 1.00 -12.81
CA VAL A 106 -11.24 1.20 -14.26
C VAL A 106 -11.71 -0.07 -14.93
N GLN A 107 -12.59 0.04 -15.92
CA GLN A 107 -13.08 -1.10 -16.69
C GLN A 107 -12.91 -0.85 -18.18
N SER A 108 -12.46 -1.89 -18.90
CA SER A 108 -12.38 -1.89 -20.36
C SER A 108 -13.70 -1.52 -21.02
N GLY A 109 -13.61 -0.80 -22.14
CA GLY A 109 -14.75 -0.41 -22.95
C GLY A 109 -15.58 0.74 -22.39
N GLN A 110 -15.25 1.27 -21.20
CA GLN A 110 -15.87 2.50 -20.69
C GLN A 110 -15.26 3.78 -21.28
N GLY A 111 -14.25 3.65 -22.14
CA GLY A 111 -13.49 4.76 -22.70
C GLY A 111 -12.35 5.19 -21.78
N GLY A 112 -11.28 5.75 -22.37
CA GLY A 112 -10.22 6.40 -21.60
C GLY A 112 -10.77 7.53 -20.74
N GLY A 113 -10.10 7.84 -19.64
CA GLY A 113 -10.63 8.76 -18.64
C GLY A 113 -9.56 9.38 -17.78
N VAL A 114 -9.91 10.49 -17.15
CA VAL A 114 -9.04 11.28 -16.29
C VAL A 114 -9.73 11.46 -14.94
N LEU A 115 -9.01 11.22 -13.85
CA LEU A 115 -9.51 11.38 -12.49
C LEU A 115 -8.49 12.15 -11.65
N ASP A 116 -8.94 13.18 -10.92
CA ASP A 116 -8.13 13.80 -9.87
C ASP A 116 -7.99 12.80 -8.72
N VAL A 117 -6.76 12.39 -8.42
CA VAL A 117 -6.44 11.46 -7.32
C VAL A 117 -5.87 12.18 -6.08
N GLY A 118 -5.74 13.50 -6.13
CA GLY A 118 -5.36 14.35 -4.99
C GLY A 118 -6.11 14.02 -3.69
N PRO A 119 -7.44 13.77 -3.70
CA PRO A 119 -8.19 13.46 -2.47
C PRO A 119 -7.76 12.17 -1.73
N TRP A 120 -7.00 11.28 -2.37
CA TRP A 120 -6.47 10.06 -1.76
C TRP A 120 -4.98 10.14 -1.43
N LEU A 121 -4.32 11.20 -1.87
CA LEU A 121 -2.90 11.44 -1.69
C LEU A 121 -2.66 12.42 -0.54
N HIS A 122 -1.52 12.25 0.10
CA HIS A 122 -0.95 13.21 1.04
C HIS A 122 0.46 13.59 0.60
N ARG A 123 0.98 14.69 1.11
CA ARG A 123 2.39 15.07 1.00
C ARG A 123 3.30 13.93 1.49
N GLY A 124 4.44 13.77 0.84
CA GLY A 124 5.37 12.66 1.09
C GLY A 124 5.02 11.36 0.34
N ALA A 125 5.34 10.22 0.94
CA ALA A 125 5.24 8.91 0.29
C ALA A 125 3.84 8.30 0.39
N ASN A 126 3.25 7.95 -0.74
CA ASN A 126 1.95 7.32 -0.85
C ASN A 126 2.09 5.92 -1.46
N GLN A 127 1.38 4.95 -0.90
CA GLN A 127 1.35 3.61 -1.44
C GLN A 127 0.22 3.49 -2.47
N VAL A 128 0.57 3.17 -3.72
CA VAL A 128 -0.40 2.89 -4.77
C VAL A 128 -0.37 1.40 -5.09
N VAL A 129 -1.53 0.75 -5.06
CA VAL A 129 -1.71 -0.65 -5.44
C VAL A 129 -2.69 -0.73 -6.59
N MET A 130 -2.27 -1.32 -7.69
CA MET A 130 -3.10 -1.55 -8.86
C MET A 130 -3.27 -3.04 -9.06
N THR A 131 -4.52 -3.51 -9.00
CA THR A 131 -4.86 -4.93 -9.12
C THR A 131 -5.76 -5.13 -10.33
N SER A 132 -5.28 -5.89 -11.31
CA SER A 132 -6.07 -6.26 -12.48
C SER A 132 -6.74 -7.61 -12.31
N LYS A 133 -7.93 -7.73 -12.89
CA LYS A 133 -8.67 -8.98 -13.10
C LYS A 133 -9.24 -8.94 -14.52
N ALA A 134 -9.21 -10.06 -15.21
CA ALA A 134 -9.81 -10.22 -16.52
C ALA A 134 -10.84 -11.34 -16.49
N ALA A 135 -11.88 -11.24 -17.30
CA ALA A 135 -12.81 -12.33 -17.49
C ALA A 135 -12.26 -13.36 -18.51
N PRO A 136 -12.79 -14.59 -18.53
CA PRO A 136 -12.48 -15.55 -19.60
C PRO A 136 -12.85 -14.96 -20.97
N ALA A 137 -12.02 -15.19 -21.98
CA ALA A 137 -12.15 -14.63 -23.34
C ALA A 137 -11.95 -13.10 -23.44
N SER A 138 -11.18 -12.51 -22.52
CA SER A 138 -10.69 -11.12 -22.68
C SER A 138 -9.73 -11.04 -23.86
N GLU A 139 -9.99 -10.12 -24.79
CA GLU A 139 -9.18 -9.86 -25.99
C GLU A 139 -8.90 -8.36 -26.16
N GLY A 140 -8.01 -8.00 -27.10
CA GLY A 140 -7.70 -6.62 -27.46
C GLY A 140 -6.33 -6.14 -26.99
N GLY A 141 -6.09 -4.82 -27.11
CA GLY A 141 -4.85 -4.18 -26.69
C GLY A 141 -4.78 -3.90 -25.18
N PRO A 142 -3.65 -3.34 -24.69
CA PRO A 142 -3.46 -3.13 -23.27
C PRO A 142 -4.33 -2.00 -22.72
N LEU A 143 -4.88 -2.23 -21.53
CA LEU A 143 -5.43 -1.18 -20.66
C LEU A 143 -4.29 -0.60 -19.84
N ILE A 144 -4.03 0.69 -19.99
CA ILE A 144 -2.93 1.40 -19.33
C ILE A 144 -3.52 2.38 -18.32
N VAL A 145 -3.05 2.30 -17.08
CA VAL A 145 -3.40 3.21 -15.99
C VAL A 145 -2.13 3.88 -15.51
N THR A 146 -2.10 5.20 -15.59
CA THR A 146 -0.93 6.01 -15.24
C THR A 146 -1.31 7.06 -14.22
N ILE A 147 -0.45 7.28 -13.22
CA ILE A 147 -0.61 8.32 -12.20
C ILE A 147 0.61 9.22 -12.24
N GLY A 148 0.37 10.53 -12.12
CA GLY A 148 1.45 11.51 -12.02
C GLY A 148 0.94 12.92 -11.72
N PRO A 149 1.86 13.85 -11.45
CA PRO A 149 1.53 15.26 -11.44
C PRO A 149 1.11 15.71 -12.85
N GLY A 150 0.18 16.66 -12.91
CA GLY A 150 -0.29 17.21 -14.17
C GLY A 150 -1.14 18.46 -13.98
N SER A 151 -1.35 19.18 -15.08
CA SER A 151 -2.09 20.43 -15.10
C SER A 151 -3.34 20.28 -15.95
N GLY A 152 -4.52 20.12 -15.34
CA GLY A 152 -5.83 20.09 -16.02
C GLY A 152 -6.02 18.98 -17.07
N GLU A 153 -7.20 18.33 -17.07
CA GLU A 153 -7.65 17.45 -18.17
C GLU A 153 -6.71 16.27 -18.54
N GLY A 154 -5.88 15.81 -17.61
CA GLY A 154 -5.19 14.52 -17.73
C GLY A 154 -3.91 14.52 -18.56
N LYS A 155 -3.36 15.70 -18.85
CA LYS A 155 -1.98 15.77 -19.33
C LYS A 155 -1.02 15.62 -18.14
N LEU A 156 -0.36 14.47 -18.07
CA LEU A 156 0.68 14.23 -17.07
C LEU A 156 1.96 14.96 -17.47
N GLU A 157 2.50 15.74 -16.55
CA GLU A 157 3.82 16.37 -16.70
C GLU A 157 4.93 15.33 -16.50
N ARG A 158 4.69 14.36 -15.62
CA ARG A 158 5.60 13.26 -15.33
C ARG A 158 4.83 12.01 -14.95
N VAL A 159 5.33 10.85 -15.35
CA VAL A 159 4.81 9.56 -14.90
C VAL A 159 5.44 9.19 -13.56
N SER A 160 4.62 9.04 -12.52
CA SER A 160 5.06 8.58 -11.20
C SER A 160 4.78 7.09 -10.98
N ALA A 161 3.69 6.57 -11.56
CA ALA A 161 3.37 5.15 -11.58
C ALA A 161 2.64 4.81 -12.89
N SER A 162 2.94 3.64 -13.47
CA SER A 162 2.24 3.15 -14.65
C SER A 162 2.03 1.65 -14.58
N PHE A 163 0.84 1.22 -14.96
CA PHE A 163 0.41 -0.16 -14.99
C PHE A 163 -0.27 -0.42 -16.33
N ALA A 164 0.30 -1.32 -17.12
CA ALA A 164 -0.31 -1.81 -18.34
C ALA A 164 -0.71 -3.27 -18.16
N ARG A 165 -1.91 -3.63 -18.61
CA ARG A 165 -2.35 -5.03 -18.66
C ARG A 165 -2.97 -5.36 -20.01
N ASP A 166 -2.38 -6.36 -20.65
CA ASP A 166 -2.94 -6.98 -21.85
C ASP A 166 -3.99 -8.04 -21.45
N PRO A 167 -5.23 -7.95 -21.99
CA PRO A 167 -6.33 -8.88 -21.69
C PRO A 167 -6.03 -10.32 -22.13
N GLY A 168 -5.39 -10.52 -23.28
CA GLY A 168 -5.08 -11.85 -23.82
C GLY A 168 -4.07 -12.63 -22.97
N THR A 169 -3.29 -11.93 -22.14
CA THR A 169 -2.34 -12.53 -21.18
C THR A 169 -2.87 -12.57 -19.73
N ALA A 170 -4.11 -12.14 -19.52
CA ALA A 170 -4.66 -11.91 -18.19
C ALA A 170 -5.36 -13.13 -17.55
N THR A 171 -4.74 -14.31 -17.66
CA THR A 171 -5.27 -15.57 -17.10
C THR A 171 -5.28 -15.61 -15.57
N LYS A 172 -4.52 -14.72 -14.91
CA LYS A 172 -4.48 -14.55 -13.46
C LYS A 172 -4.54 -13.08 -13.07
N PRO A 173 -5.08 -12.75 -11.89
CA PRO A 173 -4.97 -11.40 -11.34
C PRO A 173 -3.51 -10.98 -11.24
N LEU A 174 -3.22 -9.75 -11.62
CA LEU A 174 -1.89 -9.15 -11.48
C LEU A 174 -2.01 -7.94 -10.55
N GLU A 175 -1.25 -7.96 -9.46
CA GLU A 175 -1.09 -6.83 -8.55
C GLU A 175 0.29 -6.21 -8.75
N LYS A 176 0.35 -4.88 -8.85
CA LYS A 176 1.59 -4.11 -8.74
C LYS A 176 1.46 -3.04 -7.66
N ARG A 177 2.55 -2.83 -6.94
CA ARG A 177 2.65 -1.83 -5.88
C ARG A 177 3.69 -0.79 -6.26
N PHE A 178 3.35 0.48 -6.07
CA PHE A 178 4.21 1.62 -6.36
C PHE A 178 4.26 2.53 -5.13
N VAL A 179 5.35 3.29 -5.02
CA VAL A 179 5.47 4.40 -4.07
C VAL A 179 5.51 5.68 -4.86
N VAL A 180 4.48 6.51 -4.69
CA VAL A 180 4.38 7.83 -5.32
C VAL A 180 4.76 8.88 -4.29
N ARG A 181 5.69 9.78 -4.63
CA ARG A 181 6.12 10.86 -3.74
C ARG A 181 5.50 12.18 -4.20
N VAL A 182 4.70 12.76 -3.32
CA VAL A 182 4.07 14.07 -3.47
C VAL A 182 4.95 15.12 -2.78
N PRO A 183 5.35 16.20 -3.47
CA PRO A 183 6.11 17.31 -2.91
C PRO A 183 5.22 18.41 -2.31
#